data_AF-A0A1H5CBF8-F1
#
_entry.id   AF-A0A1H5CBF8-F1
#
_cell.length_a   1.000
_cell.length_b   1.000
_cell.length_c   1.000
_cell.angle_alpha   90.00
_cell.angle_beta   90.00
_cell.angle_gamma   90.00
#
_symmetry.space_group_name_H-M   'P 1'
#
loop_
_entity.id
_entity.type
_entity.pdbx_description
1 polymer ?
#
loop_
_entity_poly.entity_id
_entity_poly.type
_entity_poly.pdbx_seq_one_letter_code
_entity_poly.pdbx_strand_id
1 'polypeptide(L)'
;MATLGRESMIDYPISEATKKVVAREVFGHVLDGQVVSSRDGRTMEVIDPARGTAIATAACGGAADVDRAVESARRSFDAGIWRLLDPLEKERRLRRMSALLMDKAETIAELDVLDAGLLRWYVDFTIQFAANGIDYYAGWPTKLQGSIPPAPPGFSVRLEREPIGVIGLITPWNGPISVFASVAAALAAGNSVILKPAEQTPMTAVLMGEIAIEAGIPPGVFNVVQGTGSEIGAGLVAHPGVNAISFTGSVATGTAIQTSAAERVKRVCLELGGKSAFIVLPDADLGAAAAAAQMSVWGAAGQVCTAGSRVLVHRSIQEEFTAAVIEGSKDMKIGSGLDPESQIGPLVSSEQLERVRSYVSIGQQEGALLAMGGAALDIPGYFHEPTVFTDVRNHMRIAQEEIFGPVMSILPFDNEEEAVRIANDTQYGLAAGVWTKDLDTAHRVSSCLKVGTVWINSYQMVYPSVPYGGVKLSGHGRNLGAASLDELTQIKSVWTKIGD
;
A
#
# COMPACT_ATOMS: atom_id res chain seq x y z
N MET A 1 -5.68 -26.49 23.81
CA MET A 1 -5.21 -25.83 22.57
C MET A 1 -3.73 -26.15 22.46
N ALA A 2 -3.40 -27.07 21.55
CA ALA A 2 -2.03 -27.55 21.38
C ALA A 2 -1.13 -26.39 20.93
N THR A 3 0.07 -26.34 21.50
CA THR A 3 1.23 -25.55 21.07
C THR A 3 1.58 -25.84 19.61
N LEU A 4 0.81 -25.28 18.68
CA LEU A 4 1.25 -25.05 17.30
C LEU A 4 2.17 -23.82 17.38
N GLY A 5 3.49 -23.98 17.20
CA GLY A 5 4.36 -22.81 17.03
C GLY A 5 5.83 -22.93 17.43
N ARG A 6 6.26 -23.94 18.20
CA ARG A 6 7.71 -24.06 18.54
C ARG A 6 8.47 -25.10 17.72
N GLU A 7 7.89 -26.27 17.46
CA GLU A 7 8.56 -27.28 16.62
C GLU A 7 8.48 -26.94 15.13
N SER A 8 7.46 -26.21 14.67
CA SER A 8 7.26 -25.87 13.25
C SER A 8 8.17 -24.76 12.71
N MET A 9 8.74 -23.92 13.58
CA MET A 9 9.63 -22.82 13.16
C MET A 9 11.11 -23.22 13.06
N ILE A 10 11.48 -24.43 13.50
CA ILE A 10 12.86 -24.95 13.46
C ILE A 10 13.36 -25.05 12.01
N ASP A 11 12.46 -25.39 11.08
CA ASP A 11 12.76 -25.63 9.67
C ASP A 11 12.67 -24.37 8.77
N TYR A 12 12.44 -23.20 9.35
CA TYR A 12 12.50 -21.94 8.61
C TYR A 12 13.93 -21.38 8.64
N PRO A 13 14.52 -21.03 7.48
CA PRO A 13 15.85 -20.41 7.40
C PRO A 13 15.76 -18.91 7.74
N ILE A 14 15.27 -18.60 8.94
CA ILE A 14 15.11 -17.25 9.48
C ILE A 14 16.04 -17.03 10.68
N SER A 15 16.32 -15.77 10.98
CA SER A 15 17.17 -15.36 12.09
C SER A 15 16.59 -15.78 13.46
N GLU A 16 17.47 -15.97 14.44
CA GLU A 16 17.06 -16.26 15.83
C GLU A 16 16.25 -15.10 16.45
N ALA A 17 16.48 -13.86 15.98
CA ALA A 17 15.67 -12.72 16.39
C ALA A 17 14.21 -12.88 15.93
N THR A 18 14.01 -13.27 14.67
CA THR A 18 12.66 -13.51 14.13
C THR A 18 12.00 -14.73 14.73
N LYS A 19 12.73 -15.83 14.95
CA LYS A 19 12.18 -16.99 15.67
C LYS A 19 11.64 -16.61 17.04
N LYS A 20 12.33 -15.75 17.79
CA LYS A 20 11.84 -15.24 19.08
C LYS A 20 10.58 -14.39 18.94
N VAL A 21 10.51 -13.56 17.89
CA VAL A 21 9.33 -12.73 17.61
C VAL A 21 8.13 -13.59 17.23
N VAL A 22 8.30 -14.57 16.35
CA VAL A 22 7.22 -15.47 15.89
C VAL A 22 6.79 -16.45 16.99
N ALA A 23 7.70 -16.85 17.89
CA ALA A 23 7.39 -17.75 19.01
C ALA A 23 6.53 -17.13 20.13
N ARG A 24 6.07 -15.87 19.96
CA ARG A 24 5.09 -15.25 20.86
C ARG A 24 3.76 -16.00 20.76
N GLU A 25 3.01 -16.04 21.86
CA GLU A 25 1.72 -16.75 21.89
C GLU A 25 0.69 -16.10 20.96
N VAL A 26 0.62 -14.76 20.95
CA VAL A 26 -0.29 -13.99 20.10
C VAL A 26 0.37 -12.69 19.65
N PHE A 27 0.24 -12.36 18.37
CA PHE A 27 0.40 -11.01 17.84
C PHE A 27 -0.83 -10.17 18.21
N GLY A 28 -0.76 -9.51 19.37
CA GLY A 28 -1.86 -8.75 19.96
C GLY A 28 -2.21 -7.44 19.24
N HIS A 29 -3.14 -6.70 19.82
CA HIS A 29 -3.32 -5.27 19.57
C HIS A 29 -2.19 -4.49 20.24
N VAL A 30 -1.87 -3.29 19.74
CA VAL A 30 -0.99 -2.34 20.43
C VAL A 30 -1.85 -1.16 20.86
N LEU A 31 -2.25 -1.14 22.14
CA LEU A 31 -3.14 -0.13 22.71
C LEU A 31 -2.48 0.46 23.95
N ASP A 32 -2.57 1.78 24.15
CA ASP A 32 -2.02 2.44 25.35
C ASP A 32 -0.54 2.11 25.64
N GLY A 33 0.24 1.92 24.57
CA GLY A 33 1.66 1.59 24.68
C GLY A 33 1.93 0.16 25.17
N GLN A 34 0.97 -0.75 25.04
CA GLN A 34 1.10 -2.15 25.45
C GLN A 34 0.54 -3.10 24.38
N VAL A 35 1.16 -4.28 24.28
CA VAL A 35 0.61 -5.40 23.48
C VAL A 35 -0.43 -6.14 24.32
N VAL A 36 -1.67 -6.24 23.81
CA VAL A 36 -2.82 -6.81 24.53
C VAL A 36 -3.65 -7.72 23.62
N SER A 37 -4.26 -8.75 24.19
CA SER A 37 -5.19 -9.64 23.47
C SER A 37 -6.54 -8.95 23.17
N SER A 38 -7.31 -9.53 22.24
CA SER A 38 -8.71 -9.18 22.01
C SER A 38 -9.53 -9.27 23.28
N ARG A 39 -10.51 -8.38 23.45
CA ARG A 39 -11.31 -8.31 24.68
C ARG A 39 -12.10 -9.59 24.95
N ASP A 40 -12.55 -10.27 23.90
CA ASP A 40 -13.28 -11.54 23.93
C ASP A 40 -12.38 -12.78 23.79
N GLY A 41 -11.06 -12.59 23.68
CA GLY A 41 -10.08 -13.65 23.52
C GLY A 41 -10.03 -14.28 22.13
N ARG A 42 -10.78 -13.78 21.13
CA ARG A 42 -10.73 -14.31 19.76
C ARG A 42 -9.38 -14.08 19.11
N THR A 43 -8.96 -15.07 18.33
CA THR A 43 -7.73 -15.06 17.55
C THR A 43 -7.97 -15.48 16.11
N MET A 44 -7.00 -15.22 15.25
CA MET A 44 -6.95 -15.66 13.86
C MET A 44 -5.57 -16.24 13.55
N GLU A 45 -5.51 -17.23 12.65
CA GLU A 45 -4.26 -17.80 12.19
C GLU A 45 -3.57 -16.87 11.18
N VAL A 46 -2.25 -16.78 11.27
CA VAL A 46 -1.40 -16.16 10.25
C VAL A 46 -0.82 -17.28 9.41
N ILE A 47 -1.07 -17.25 8.11
CA ILE A 47 -0.69 -18.33 7.18
C ILE A 47 0.56 -17.93 6.41
N ASP A 48 1.53 -18.83 6.30
CA ASP A 48 2.62 -18.68 5.33
C ASP A 48 2.11 -19.03 3.93
N PRO A 49 2.00 -18.07 2.99
CA PRO A 49 1.50 -18.32 1.65
C PRO A 49 2.40 -19.24 0.83
N ALA A 50 3.69 -19.37 1.15
CA ALA A 50 4.62 -20.25 0.45
C ALA A 50 4.45 -21.73 0.84
N ARG A 51 3.82 -22.01 1.99
CA ARG A 51 3.59 -23.38 2.49
C ARG A 51 2.11 -23.73 2.64
N GLY A 52 1.23 -22.74 2.73
CA GLY A 52 -0.20 -22.91 3.00
C GLY A 52 -0.49 -23.36 4.44
N THR A 53 0.40 -23.10 5.38
CA THR A 53 0.30 -23.56 6.78
C THR A 53 0.36 -22.39 7.76
N ALA A 54 -0.35 -22.52 8.90
CA ALA A 54 -0.30 -21.52 9.97
C ALA A 54 1.10 -21.42 10.60
N ILE A 55 1.61 -20.20 10.73
CA ILE A 55 2.92 -19.87 11.31
C ILE A 55 2.85 -19.09 12.61
N ALA A 56 1.75 -18.38 12.84
CA ALA A 56 1.53 -17.60 14.04
C ALA A 56 0.04 -17.44 14.32
N THR A 57 -0.28 -16.86 15.48
CA THR A 57 -1.64 -16.49 15.87
C THR A 57 -1.68 -14.98 16.12
N ALA A 58 -2.68 -14.28 15.59
CA ALA A 58 -2.93 -12.87 15.84
C ALA A 58 -4.25 -12.66 16.59
N ALA A 59 -4.36 -11.55 17.31
CA ALA A 59 -5.63 -11.13 17.90
C ALA A 59 -6.67 -10.88 16.80
N CYS A 60 -7.91 -11.32 17.01
CA CYS A 60 -9.04 -11.01 16.14
C CYS A 60 -10.04 -10.18 16.94
N GLY A 61 -9.89 -8.85 16.88
CA GLY A 61 -10.65 -7.92 17.71
C GLY A 61 -12.10 -7.74 17.25
N GLY A 62 -12.95 -7.28 18.16
CA GLY A 62 -14.34 -6.90 17.87
C GLY A 62 -14.63 -5.42 18.17
N ALA A 63 -15.92 -5.07 18.24
CA ALA A 63 -16.37 -3.70 18.52
C ALA A 63 -15.77 -3.13 19.82
N ALA A 64 -15.66 -3.93 20.89
CA ALA A 64 -15.07 -3.49 22.14
C ALA A 64 -13.57 -3.13 22.01
N ASP A 65 -12.84 -3.76 21.10
CA ASP A 65 -11.43 -3.45 20.84
C ASP A 65 -11.28 -2.18 19.99
N VAL A 66 -12.22 -1.92 19.08
CA VAL A 66 -12.34 -0.63 18.39
C VAL A 66 -12.55 0.50 19.41
N ASP A 67 -13.51 0.35 20.32
CA ASP A 67 -13.80 1.36 21.33
C ASP A 67 -12.57 1.65 22.20
N ARG A 68 -11.91 0.60 22.71
CA ARG A 68 -10.66 0.72 23.49
C ARG A 68 -9.57 1.49 22.73
N ALA A 69 -9.39 1.19 21.45
CA ALA A 69 -8.38 1.86 20.63
C ALA A 69 -8.72 3.34 20.39
N VAL A 70 -10.00 3.65 20.17
CA VAL A 70 -10.43 5.04 19.98
C VAL A 70 -10.36 5.83 21.28
N GLU A 71 -10.73 5.24 22.41
CA GLU A 71 -10.56 5.86 23.73
C GLU A 71 -9.10 6.19 24.04
N SER A 72 -8.19 5.22 23.77
CA SER A 72 -6.74 5.41 23.86
C SER A 72 -6.26 6.58 23.00
N ALA A 73 -6.63 6.59 21.72
CA ALA A 73 -6.26 7.62 20.77
C ALA A 73 -6.81 9.01 21.13
N ARG A 74 -8.07 9.08 21.55
CA ARG A 74 -8.76 10.32 21.90
C ARG A 74 -8.19 10.93 23.18
N ARG A 75 -7.98 10.10 24.21
CA ARG A 75 -7.38 10.56 25.48
C ARG A 75 -6.01 11.21 25.23
N SER A 76 -5.17 10.59 24.41
CA SER A 76 -3.87 11.13 24.01
C SER A 76 -4.00 12.46 23.23
N PHE A 77 -4.85 12.48 22.20
CA PHE A 77 -5.03 13.65 21.34
C PHE A 77 -5.57 14.86 22.12
N ASP A 78 -6.63 14.66 22.90
CA ASP A 78 -7.32 15.73 23.62
C ASP A 78 -6.44 16.33 24.71
N ALA A 79 -5.71 15.48 25.45
CA ALA A 79 -4.73 15.89 26.45
C ALA A 79 -3.55 16.68 25.86
N GLY A 80 -3.39 16.68 24.53
CA GLY A 80 -2.38 17.49 23.86
C GLY A 80 -0.98 16.91 23.89
N ILE A 81 -0.78 15.69 24.42
CA ILE A 81 0.54 15.11 24.71
C ILE A 81 1.44 14.99 23.48
N TRP A 82 0.84 14.89 22.29
CA TRP A 82 1.53 14.81 21.01
C TRP A 82 1.32 16.04 20.12
N ARG A 83 0.07 16.52 20.00
CA ARG A 83 -0.23 17.67 19.13
C ARG A 83 0.41 18.98 19.63
N LEU A 84 0.61 19.13 20.94
CA LEU A 84 1.27 20.30 21.57
C LEU A 84 2.74 20.02 21.94
N LEU A 85 3.26 18.83 21.64
CA LEU A 85 4.66 18.52 21.86
C LEU A 85 5.54 19.44 21.01
N ASP A 86 6.68 19.87 21.58
CA ASP A 86 7.67 20.66 20.88
C ASP A 86 7.99 20.03 19.50
N PRO A 87 7.93 20.79 18.39
CA PRO A 87 8.14 20.25 17.06
C PRO A 87 9.49 19.55 16.86
N LEU A 88 10.57 20.01 17.50
CA LEU A 88 11.88 19.37 17.40
C LEU A 88 11.92 18.06 18.18
N GLU A 89 11.20 17.98 19.30
CA GLU A 89 11.05 16.72 20.03
C GLU A 89 10.23 15.69 19.24
N LYS A 90 9.18 16.14 18.53
CA LYS A 90 8.43 15.31 17.59
C LYS A 90 9.32 14.76 16.48
N GLU A 91 10.14 15.63 15.88
CA GLU A 91 11.14 15.25 14.87
C GLU A 91 12.13 14.21 15.41
N ARG A 92 12.72 14.42 16.60
CA ARG A 92 13.67 13.48 17.21
C ARG A 92 13.07 12.08 17.38
N ARG A 93 11.83 11.98 17.87
CA ARG A 93 11.16 10.69 18.11
C ARG A 93 10.85 9.97 16.81
N LEU A 94 10.41 10.68 15.77
CA LEU A 94 10.17 10.08 14.45
C LEU A 94 11.47 9.61 13.79
N ARG A 95 12.57 10.37 13.89
CA ARG A 95 13.89 9.92 13.42
C ARG A 95 14.39 8.69 14.19
N ARG A 96 14.16 8.65 15.51
CA ARG A 96 14.48 7.49 16.33
C ARG A 96 13.66 6.26 15.91
N MET A 97 12.40 6.45 15.54
CA MET A 97 11.55 5.37 15.00
C MET A 97 12.11 4.81 13.69
N SER A 98 12.60 5.67 12.78
CA SER A 98 13.29 5.25 11.54
C SER A 98 14.56 4.43 11.85
N ALA A 99 15.41 4.93 12.76
CA ALA A 99 16.63 4.24 13.16
C ALA A 99 16.34 2.85 13.77
N LEU A 100 15.36 2.74 14.66
CA LEU A 100 14.96 1.47 15.29
C LEU A 100 14.32 0.49 14.29
N LEU A 101 13.60 0.99 13.28
CA LEU A 101 13.13 0.18 12.17
C LEU A 101 14.33 -0.40 11.42
N MET A 102 15.34 0.41 11.09
CA MET A 102 16.54 -0.07 10.40
C MET A 102 17.36 -1.05 11.25
N ASP A 103 17.45 -0.84 12.56
CA ASP A 103 18.10 -1.79 13.50
C ASP A 103 17.41 -3.16 13.53
N LYS A 104 16.11 -3.22 13.18
CA LYS A 104 15.29 -4.43 13.13
C LYS A 104 14.92 -4.82 11.70
N ALA A 105 15.61 -4.26 10.68
CA ALA A 105 15.27 -4.46 9.27
C ALA A 105 15.24 -5.94 8.87
N GLU A 106 16.21 -6.74 9.32
CA GLU A 106 16.25 -8.18 9.04
C GLU A 106 15.00 -8.90 9.55
N THR A 107 14.62 -8.62 10.80
CA THR A 107 13.44 -9.23 11.42
C THR A 107 12.15 -8.79 10.74
N ILE A 108 12.02 -7.51 10.41
CA ILE A 108 10.88 -7.00 9.64
C ILE A 108 10.84 -7.68 8.27
N ALA A 109 12.00 -7.85 7.63
CA ALA A 109 12.08 -8.45 6.31
C ALA A 109 11.55 -9.89 6.32
N GLU A 110 12.01 -10.68 7.28
CA GLU A 110 11.58 -12.07 7.44
C GLU A 110 10.09 -12.17 7.80
N LEU A 111 9.54 -11.25 8.59
CA LEU A 111 8.09 -11.23 8.88
C LEU A 111 7.24 -10.97 7.63
N ASP A 112 7.58 -9.96 6.83
CA ASP A 112 6.85 -9.63 5.59
C ASP A 112 7.02 -10.75 4.53
N VAL A 113 8.16 -11.44 4.50
CA VAL A 113 8.32 -12.65 3.66
C VAL A 113 7.37 -13.75 4.14
N LEU A 114 7.28 -13.96 5.46
CA LEU A 114 6.52 -15.04 6.07
C LEU A 114 5.00 -14.86 5.98
N ASP A 115 4.44 -13.68 6.20
CA ASP A 115 2.98 -13.48 6.18
C ASP A 115 2.43 -12.91 4.86
N ALA A 116 3.25 -12.16 4.10
CA ALA A 116 2.83 -11.59 2.82
C ALA A 116 3.33 -12.37 1.60
N GLY A 117 4.31 -13.27 1.77
CA GLY A 117 4.89 -14.04 0.66
C GLY A 117 5.78 -13.22 -0.27
N LEU A 118 6.24 -12.05 0.20
CA LEU A 118 7.07 -11.17 -0.62
C LEU A 118 8.48 -11.75 -0.81
N LEU A 119 9.12 -11.38 -1.91
CA LEU A 119 10.52 -11.75 -2.16
C LEU A 119 11.46 -10.82 -1.42
N ARG A 120 12.63 -11.34 -1.02
CA ARG A 120 13.59 -10.60 -0.20
C ARG A 120 13.97 -9.24 -0.77
N TRP A 121 14.32 -9.17 -2.06
CA TRP A 121 14.71 -7.91 -2.71
C TRP A 121 13.58 -6.86 -2.69
N TYR A 122 12.32 -7.29 -2.80
CA TYR A 122 11.17 -6.41 -2.78
C TYR A 122 10.94 -5.89 -1.36
N VAL A 123 11.08 -6.75 -0.37
CA VAL A 123 10.97 -6.37 1.03
C VAL A 123 12.06 -5.38 1.43
N ASP A 124 13.32 -5.63 1.04
CA ASP A 124 14.44 -4.69 1.28
C ASP A 124 14.14 -3.29 0.69
N PHE A 125 13.58 -3.25 -0.52
CA PHE A 125 13.11 -2.00 -1.13
C PHE A 125 12.01 -1.32 -0.29
N THR A 126 11.00 -2.08 0.16
CA THR A 126 9.89 -1.52 0.96
C THR A 126 10.32 -1.05 2.36
N ILE A 127 11.27 -1.73 3.00
CA ILE A 127 11.87 -1.31 4.27
C ILE A 127 12.60 0.03 4.09
N GLN A 128 13.44 0.13 3.06
CA GLN A 128 14.15 1.37 2.79
C GLN A 128 13.19 2.50 2.44
N PHE A 129 12.12 2.20 1.70
CA PHE A 129 11.05 3.15 1.41
C PHE A 129 10.34 3.63 2.68
N ALA A 130 9.99 2.72 3.59
CA ALA A 130 9.36 3.05 4.87
C ALA A 130 10.29 3.92 5.75
N ALA A 131 11.56 3.55 5.90
CA ALA A 131 12.55 4.32 6.64
C ALA A 131 12.71 5.74 6.07
N ASN A 132 12.91 5.85 4.75
CA ASN A 132 13.02 7.14 4.07
C ASN A 132 11.73 7.96 4.21
N GLY A 133 10.56 7.31 4.18
CA GLY A 133 9.27 7.93 4.42
C GLY A 133 9.17 8.52 5.82
N ILE A 134 9.53 7.73 6.84
CA ILE A 134 9.54 8.19 8.23
C ILE A 134 10.50 9.37 8.39
N ASP A 135 11.71 9.29 7.84
CA ASP A 135 12.70 10.38 7.92
C ASP A 135 12.28 11.64 7.18
N TYR A 136 11.63 11.50 6.02
CA TYR A 136 11.03 12.61 5.30
C TYR A 136 9.97 13.30 6.17
N TYR A 137 9.03 12.54 6.72
CA TYR A 137 7.96 13.07 7.58
C TYR A 137 8.44 13.57 8.93
N ALA A 138 9.52 13.02 9.49
CA ALA A 138 10.15 13.51 10.70
C ALA A 138 10.62 14.97 10.57
N GLY A 139 10.95 15.43 9.35
CA GLY A 139 11.34 16.82 9.10
C GLY A 139 10.17 17.82 8.99
N TRP A 140 8.92 17.36 8.93
CA TRP A 140 7.76 18.23 8.73
C TRP A 140 7.21 18.95 9.96
N PRO A 141 7.29 18.44 11.21
CA PRO A 141 6.76 19.14 12.38
C PRO A 141 7.21 20.60 12.50
N THR A 142 8.46 20.90 12.13
CA THR A 142 9.06 22.24 12.16
C THR A 142 8.70 23.12 10.94
N LYS A 143 7.98 22.56 9.97
CA LYS A 143 7.68 23.17 8.66
C LYS A 143 6.18 23.22 8.35
N LEU A 144 5.33 22.74 9.24
CA LEU A 144 3.89 22.90 9.15
C LEU A 144 3.52 24.35 9.47
N GLN A 145 3.35 25.14 8.42
CA GLN A 145 3.12 26.57 8.51
C GLN A 145 1.65 26.94 8.35
N GLY A 146 1.27 28.00 9.05
CA GLY A 146 0.10 28.82 8.76
C GLY A 146 0.43 29.93 7.77
N SER A 147 -0.45 30.92 7.64
CA SER A 147 -0.18 32.13 6.86
C SER A 147 -0.91 33.36 7.41
N ILE A 148 -0.52 34.55 6.97
CA ILE A 148 -1.17 35.83 7.33
C ILE A 148 -1.69 36.44 6.02
N PRO A 149 -2.95 36.17 5.63
CA PRO A 149 -3.51 36.69 4.40
C PRO A 149 -3.81 38.20 4.54
N PRO A 150 -3.82 38.95 3.42
CA PRO A 150 -4.30 40.32 3.44
C PRO A 150 -5.79 40.35 3.82
N ALA A 151 -6.16 41.31 4.68
CA ALA A 151 -7.53 41.51 5.16
C ALA A 151 -7.90 43.00 5.12
N PRO A 152 -9.20 43.36 5.17
CA PRO A 152 -9.62 44.75 5.27
C PRO A 152 -8.97 45.48 6.45
N PRO A 153 -8.78 46.81 6.38
CA PRO A 153 -8.30 47.60 7.51
C PRO A 153 -9.10 47.35 8.78
N GLY A 154 -8.42 47.39 9.93
CA GLY A 154 -9.03 47.12 11.24
C GLY A 154 -9.10 45.65 11.64
N PHE A 155 -8.52 44.73 10.84
CA PHE A 155 -8.45 43.31 11.19
C PHE A 155 -7.04 42.73 11.00
N SER A 156 -6.60 41.93 11.98
CA SER A 156 -5.53 40.94 11.81
C SER A 156 -6.15 39.59 11.50
N VAL A 157 -5.65 38.91 10.48
CA VAL A 157 -6.08 37.54 10.17
C VAL A 157 -4.86 36.64 10.15
N ARG A 158 -4.94 35.54 10.89
CA ARG A 158 -3.95 34.46 10.81
C ARG A 158 -4.65 33.14 10.51
N LEU A 159 -4.06 32.38 9.59
CA LEU A 159 -4.45 31.02 9.29
C LEU A 159 -3.56 30.09 10.10
N GLU A 160 -4.16 29.28 10.96
CA GLU A 160 -3.49 28.27 11.77
C GLU A 160 -3.71 26.90 11.12
N ARG A 161 -2.65 26.09 11.01
CA ARG A 161 -2.75 24.72 10.53
C ARG A 161 -2.78 23.77 11.73
N GLU A 162 -3.86 23.00 11.85
CA GLU A 162 -4.09 22.10 12.99
C GLU A 162 -4.24 20.65 12.52
N PRO A 163 -3.81 19.65 13.32
CA PRO A 163 -4.14 18.25 13.07
C PRO A 163 -5.66 18.04 13.08
N ILE A 164 -6.13 17.07 12.31
CA ILE A 164 -7.55 16.71 12.21
C ILE A 164 -8.06 16.03 13.48
N GLY A 165 -7.24 15.21 14.15
CA GLY A 165 -7.68 14.46 15.33
C GLY A 165 -7.16 13.02 15.37
N VAL A 166 -8.10 12.09 15.56
CA VAL A 166 -7.85 10.65 15.52
C VAL A 166 -8.08 10.16 14.08
N ILE A 167 -7.05 9.55 13.49
CA ILE A 167 -7.09 9.01 12.13
C ILE A 167 -7.17 7.49 12.19
N GLY A 168 -8.18 6.92 11.54
CA GLY A 168 -8.23 5.48 11.25
C GLY A 168 -7.49 5.20 9.94
N LEU A 169 -6.41 4.43 10.01
CA LEU A 169 -5.59 4.06 8.85
C LEU A 169 -5.81 2.58 8.58
N ILE A 170 -6.41 2.24 7.43
CA ILE A 170 -6.80 0.87 7.05
C ILE A 170 -5.98 0.48 5.81
N THR A 171 -5.16 -0.56 5.92
CA THR A 171 -4.12 -0.86 4.91
C THR A 171 -4.30 -2.21 4.23
N PRO A 172 -3.74 -2.38 3.01
CA PRO A 172 -3.68 -3.66 2.32
C PRO A 172 -2.53 -4.51 2.89
N TRP A 173 -2.41 -5.72 2.34
CA TRP A 173 -1.43 -6.74 2.70
C TRP A 173 -0.18 -6.74 1.82
N ASN A 174 -0.18 -6.06 0.67
CA ASN A 174 0.86 -6.23 -0.36
C ASN A 174 2.16 -5.47 -0.11
N GLY A 175 2.22 -4.66 0.94
CA GLY A 175 3.44 -4.00 1.40
C GLY A 175 3.32 -3.57 2.86
N PRO A 176 3.27 -4.53 3.81
CA PRO A 176 2.91 -4.26 5.20
C PRO A 176 3.81 -3.21 5.85
N ILE A 177 5.13 -3.25 5.64
CA ILE A 177 6.05 -2.24 6.17
C ILE A 177 5.91 -0.87 5.49
N SER A 178 5.52 -0.81 4.22
CA SER A 178 5.46 0.44 3.44
C SER A 178 4.47 1.46 4.00
N VAL A 179 3.42 0.98 4.70
CA VAL A 179 2.34 1.80 5.24
C VAL A 179 2.83 2.77 6.32
N PHE A 180 4.00 2.51 6.91
CA PHE A 180 4.56 3.33 7.98
C PHE A 180 5.04 4.70 7.51
N ALA A 181 5.23 4.91 6.20
CA ALA A 181 5.37 6.25 5.63
C ALA A 181 4.11 7.10 5.85
N SER A 182 2.91 6.53 5.62
CA SER A 182 1.63 7.20 5.85
C SER A 182 1.32 7.38 7.34
N VAL A 183 1.68 6.40 8.18
CA VAL A 183 1.61 6.55 9.64
C VAL A 183 2.47 7.73 10.09
N ALA A 184 3.72 7.81 9.63
CA ALA A 184 4.63 8.90 9.97
C ALA A 184 4.10 10.26 9.51
N ALA A 185 3.46 10.35 8.34
CA ALA A 185 2.82 11.58 7.88
C ALA A 185 1.75 12.07 8.87
N ALA A 186 0.86 11.18 9.32
CA ALA A 186 -0.21 11.51 10.26
C ALA A 186 0.34 11.91 11.63
N LEU A 187 1.36 11.19 12.11
CA LEU A 187 2.06 11.51 13.36
C LEU A 187 2.79 12.86 13.27
N ALA A 188 3.49 13.14 12.17
CA ALA A 188 4.19 14.41 11.95
C ALA A 188 3.22 15.60 11.96
N ALA A 189 2.04 15.43 11.34
CA ALA A 189 0.95 16.40 11.39
C ALA A 189 0.38 16.64 12.80
N GLY A 190 0.67 15.77 13.77
CA GLY A 190 0.24 15.88 15.17
C GLY A 190 -1.05 15.12 15.49
N ASN A 191 -1.49 14.22 14.61
CA ASN A 191 -2.66 13.38 14.86
C ASN A 191 -2.32 12.21 15.78
N SER A 192 -3.37 11.62 16.40
CA SER A 192 -3.29 10.24 16.91
C SER A 192 -3.74 9.28 15.82
N VAL A 193 -3.15 8.10 15.74
CA VAL A 193 -3.36 7.12 14.67
C VAL A 193 -3.82 5.78 15.24
N ILE A 194 -4.81 5.18 14.60
CA ILE A 194 -5.23 3.80 14.80
C ILE A 194 -5.04 3.06 13.48
N LEU A 195 -4.05 2.19 13.42
CA LEU A 195 -3.76 1.34 12.27
C LEU A 195 -4.56 0.03 12.39
N LYS A 196 -5.35 -0.29 11.37
CA LYS A 196 -5.85 -1.65 11.12
C LYS A 196 -5.07 -2.24 9.94
N PRO A 197 -4.10 -3.14 10.18
CA PRO A 197 -3.44 -3.86 9.11
C PRO A 197 -4.41 -4.86 8.47
N ALA A 198 -4.06 -5.35 7.28
CA ALA A 198 -4.76 -6.45 6.66
C ALA A 198 -4.63 -7.71 7.53
N GLU A 199 -5.70 -8.49 7.63
CA GLU A 199 -5.72 -9.72 8.44
C GLU A 199 -4.72 -10.79 7.99
N GLN A 200 -4.26 -10.74 6.73
CA GLN A 200 -3.22 -11.61 6.20
C GLN A 200 -1.83 -11.29 6.76
N THR A 201 -1.54 -10.01 7.03
CA THR A 201 -0.17 -9.54 7.35
C THR A 201 -0.10 -8.74 8.66
N PRO A 202 -0.47 -9.34 9.80
CA PRO A 202 -0.58 -8.62 11.06
C PRO A 202 0.76 -8.43 11.79
N MET A 203 1.79 -9.21 11.47
CA MET A 203 2.96 -9.36 12.35
C MET A 203 3.82 -8.10 12.42
N THR A 204 4.16 -7.53 11.26
CA THR A 204 4.99 -6.31 11.16
C THR A 204 4.32 -5.10 11.80
N ALA A 205 3.00 -5.01 11.77
CA ALA A 205 2.26 -3.92 12.41
C ALA A 205 2.47 -3.91 13.93
N VAL A 206 2.47 -5.09 14.58
CA VAL A 206 2.72 -5.19 16.04
C VAL A 206 4.15 -4.81 16.37
N LEU A 207 5.12 -5.31 15.61
CA LEU A 207 6.54 -4.98 15.81
C LEU A 207 6.79 -3.47 15.67
N MET A 208 6.16 -2.82 14.69
CA MET A 208 6.25 -1.37 14.55
C MET A 208 5.54 -0.59 15.65
N GLY A 209 4.48 -1.15 16.26
CA GLY A 209 3.90 -0.60 17.49
C GLY A 209 4.87 -0.65 18.66
N GLU A 210 5.61 -1.75 18.83
CA GLU A 210 6.68 -1.89 19.82
C GLU A 210 7.82 -0.89 19.54
N ILE A 211 8.24 -0.74 18.28
CA ILE A 211 9.25 0.24 17.85
C ILE A 211 8.81 1.68 18.14
N ALA A 212 7.53 2.03 17.89
CA ALA A 212 7.02 3.36 18.19
C ALA A 212 7.10 3.66 19.70
N ILE A 213 6.77 2.69 20.56
CA ILE A 213 6.92 2.82 22.00
C ILE A 213 8.40 3.01 22.39
N GLU A 214 9.29 2.19 21.85
CA GLU A 214 10.73 2.28 22.08
C GLU A 214 11.31 3.62 21.61
N ALA A 215 10.81 4.16 20.50
CA ALA A 215 11.17 5.47 19.96
C ALA A 215 10.72 6.64 20.86
N GLY A 216 9.85 6.38 21.84
CA GLY A 216 9.29 7.36 22.76
C GLY A 216 8.01 8.01 22.25
N ILE A 217 7.32 7.43 21.27
CA ILE A 217 5.97 7.86 20.90
C ILE A 217 5.05 7.59 22.11
N PRO A 218 4.36 8.62 22.67
CA PRO A 218 3.57 8.45 23.89
C PRO A 218 2.44 7.42 23.75
N PRO A 219 2.04 6.73 24.84
CA PRO A 219 0.88 5.85 24.87
C PRO A 219 -0.37 6.49 24.23
N GLY A 220 -1.03 5.72 23.37
CA GLY A 220 -2.24 6.11 22.67
C GLY A 220 -2.05 7.04 21.47
N VAL A 221 -0.86 7.59 21.23
CA VAL A 221 -0.59 8.37 20.00
C VAL A 221 -0.61 7.46 18.76
N PHE A 222 -0.01 6.27 18.86
CA PHE A 222 -0.07 5.25 17.82
C PHE A 222 -0.67 3.97 18.41
N ASN A 223 -1.69 3.42 17.75
CA ASN A 223 -2.37 2.20 18.14
C ASN A 223 -2.47 1.27 16.95
N VAL A 224 -2.46 -0.04 17.21
CA VAL A 224 -2.69 -1.09 16.21
C VAL A 224 -3.85 -1.96 16.68
N VAL A 225 -4.88 -2.11 15.84
CA VAL A 225 -6.04 -2.97 16.11
C VAL A 225 -6.15 -4.03 15.03
N GLN A 226 -6.05 -5.27 15.46
CA GLN A 226 -6.06 -6.46 14.60
C GLN A 226 -7.48 -6.99 14.45
N GLY A 227 -7.79 -7.60 13.31
CA GLY A 227 -9.08 -8.23 13.03
C GLY A 227 -9.55 -7.94 11.61
N THR A 228 -10.74 -8.43 11.28
CA THR A 228 -11.28 -8.40 9.92
C THR A 228 -11.63 -6.98 9.45
N GLY A 229 -11.67 -6.76 8.14
CA GLY A 229 -12.15 -5.50 7.56
C GLY A 229 -13.61 -5.20 7.93
N SER A 230 -14.45 -6.23 8.02
CA SER A 230 -15.88 -6.11 8.31
C SER A 230 -16.20 -5.76 9.77
N GLU A 231 -15.34 -6.12 10.73
CA GLU A 231 -15.51 -5.74 12.14
C GLU A 231 -14.71 -4.49 12.50
N ILE A 232 -13.37 -4.56 12.40
CA ILE A 232 -12.50 -3.48 12.85
C ILE A 232 -12.53 -2.31 11.85
N GLY A 233 -12.40 -2.60 10.56
CA GLY A 233 -12.41 -1.57 9.51
C GLY A 233 -13.73 -0.80 9.51
N ALA A 234 -14.85 -1.52 9.41
CA ALA A 234 -16.18 -0.92 9.47
C ALA A 234 -16.43 -0.20 10.80
N GLY A 235 -16.00 -0.78 11.92
CA GLY A 235 -16.08 -0.17 13.24
C GLY A 235 -15.39 1.18 13.31
N LEU A 236 -14.14 1.29 12.85
CA LEU A 236 -13.39 2.56 12.84
C LEU A 236 -14.07 3.63 11.98
N VAL A 237 -14.54 3.24 10.79
CA VAL A 237 -15.27 4.14 9.88
C VAL A 237 -16.56 4.63 10.53
N ALA A 238 -17.28 3.74 11.19
CA ALA A 238 -18.52 4.02 11.89
C ALA A 238 -18.35 4.48 13.33
N HIS A 239 -17.15 4.75 13.86
CA HIS A 239 -16.97 5.20 15.25
C HIS A 239 -16.94 6.75 15.39
N PRO A 240 -17.70 7.39 16.29
CA PRO A 240 -17.79 8.86 16.39
C PRO A 240 -16.51 9.53 16.88
N GLY A 241 -15.65 8.80 17.61
CA GLY A 241 -14.36 9.29 18.08
C GLY A 241 -13.25 9.34 17.02
N VAL A 242 -13.48 8.84 15.80
CA VAL A 242 -12.50 8.87 14.69
C VAL A 242 -12.86 10.02 13.75
N ASN A 243 -11.91 10.91 13.46
CA ASN A 243 -12.14 12.15 12.72
C ASN A 243 -11.96 12.01 11.20
N ALA A 244 -11.04 11.15 10.76
CA ALA A 244 -10.82 10.88 9.35
C ALA A 244 -10.35 9.44 9.12
N ILE A 245 -10.54 8.97 7.89
CA ILE A 245 -10.13 7.65 7.43
C ILE A 245 -9.12 7.81 6.29
N SER A 246 -8.01 7.09 6.36
CA SER A 246 -7.15 6.83 5.22
C SER A 246 -7.25 5.35 4.89
N PHE A 247 -7.68 5.04 3.67
CA PHE A 247 -7.88 3.67 3.24
C PHE A 247 -7.12 3.40 1.94
N THR A 248 -6.38 2.30 1.93
CA THR A 248 -5.87 1.69 0.72
C THR A 248 -6.46 0.29 0.53
N GLY A 249 -7.00 0.02 -0.67
CA GLY A 249 -7.54 -1.31 -0.99
C GLY A 249 -8.49 -1.33 -2.18
N SER A 250 -9.49 -2.22 -2.15
CA SER A 250 -10.38 -2.43 -3.29
C SER A 250 -11.39 -1.29 -3.48
N VAL A 251 -11.84 -1.08 -4.73
CA VAL A 251 -12.89 -0.09 -5.06
C VAL A 251 -14.19 -0.36 -4.31
N ALA A 252 -14.58 -1.64 -4.20
CA ALA A 252 -15.81 -2.03 -3.50
C ALA A 252 -15.75 -1.63 -2.02
N THR A 253 -14.65 -1.95 -1.33
CA THR A 253 -14.45 -1.57 0.07
C THR A 253 -14.34 -0.05 0.23
N GLY A 254 -13.58 0.63 -0.63
CA GLY A 254 -13.45 2.09 -0.59
C GLY A 254 -14.80 2.81 -0.76
N THR A 255 -15.66 2.30 -1.65
CA THR A 255 -17.02 2.83 -1.85
C THR A 255 -17.88 2.63 -0.60
N ALA A 256 -17.81 1.45 0.03
CA ALA A 256 -18.52 1.19 1.28
C ALA A 256 -18.03 2.10 2.42
N ILE A 257 -16.72 2.32 2.53
CA ILE A 257 -16.11 3.23 3.50
C ILE A 257 -16.60 4.66 3.28
N GLN A 258 -16.54 5.17 2.05
CA GLN A 258 -17.01 6.52 1.71
C GLN A 258 -18.49 6.71 2.04
N THR A 259 -19.31 5.68 1.76
CA THR A 259 -20.75 5.69 2.04
C THR A 259 -21.01 5.76 3.55
N SER A 260 -20.36 4.91 4.35
CA SER A 260 -20.53 4.93 5.81
C SER A 260 -19.95 6.20 6.45
N ALA A 261 -18.81 6.69 5.95
CA ALA A 261 -18.19 7.93 6.41
C ALA A 261 -19.08 9.17 6.21
N ALA A 262 -19.95 9.16 5.20
CA ALA A 262 -20.86 10.26 4.89
C ALA A 262 -21.83 10.57 6.05
N GLU A 263 -22.25 9.56 6.82
CA GLU A 263 -23.15 9.74 7.97
C GLU A 263 -22.59 10.69 9.03
N ARG A 264 -21.26 10.80 9.10
CA ARG A 264 -20.57 11.73 10.02
C ARG A 264 -19.69 12.75 9.31
N VAL A 265 -19.82 12.88 8.00
CA VAL A 265 -19.04 13.80 7.17
C VAL A 265 -17.53 13.67 7.43
N LYS A 266 -17.05 12.44 7.67
CA LYS A 266 -15.62 12.21 7.90
C LYS A 266 -14.85 12.51 6.63
N ARG A 267 -13.67 13.11 6.78
CA ARG A 267 -12.70 13.15 5.69
C ARG A 267 -12.25 11.71 5.40
N VAL A 268 -12.22 11.35 4.12
CA VAL A 268 -11.76 10.04 3.66
C VAL A 268 -10.72 10.27 2.58
N CYS A 269 -9.52 9.72 2.75
CA CYS A 269 -8.53 9.60 1.69
C CYS A 269 -8.60 8.15 1.17
N LEU A 270 -8.73 7.98 -0.15
CA LEU A 270 -8.90 6.69 -0.80
C LEU A 270 -7.81 6.50 -1.84
N GLU A 271 -6.96 5.49 -1.66
CA GLU A 271 -6.12 4.97 -2.72
C GLU A 271 -6.61 3.57 -3.08
N LEU A 272 -7.21 3.47 -4.26
CA LEU A 272 -7.93 2.28 -4.70
C LEU A 272 -7.21 1.66 -5.90
N GLY A 273 -7.63 0.45 -6.27
CA GLY A 273 -7.02 -0.35 -7.33
C GLY A 273 -6.81 0.37 -8.66
N GLY A 274 -6.02 -0.27 -9.52
CA GLY A 274 -5.59 0.26 -10.81
C GLY A 274 -5.74 -0.73 -11.96
N LYS A 275 -5.79 -0.19 -13.18
CA LYS A 275 -5.52 -0.94 -14.42
C LYS A 275 -4.53 -0.17 -15.28
N SER A 276 -3.36 0.06 -14.67
CA SER A 276 -2.34 1.00 -15.14
C SER A 276 -1.84 0.60 -16.52
N ALA A 277 -1.81 1.58 -17.43
CA ALA A 277 -1.32 1.36 -18.80
C ALA A 277 0.21 1.39 -18.83
N PHE A 278 0.81 0.50 -19.62
CA PHE A 278 2.24 0.49 -19.94
C PHE A 278 2.36 0.63 -21.46
N ILE A 279 2.70 1.83 -21.94
CA ILE A 279 2.63 2.18 -23.37
C ILE A 279 4.03 2.11 -23.98
N VAL A 280 4.19 1.32 -25.04
CA VAL A 280 5.47 1.13 -25.76
C VAL A 280 5.33 1.62 -27.20
N LEU A 281 6.02 2.71 -27.51
CA LEU A 281 6.04 3.34 -28.83
C LEU A 281 7.11 2.68 -29.73
N PRO A 282 7.03 2.84 -31.07
CA PRO A 282 7.94 2.18 -32.02
C PRO A 282 9.42 2.45 -31.81
N ASP A 283 9.76 3.63 -31.27
CA ASP A 283 11.13 4.11 -31.09
C ASP A 283 11.69 3.79 -29.70
N ALA A 284 10.90 3.12 -28.83
CA ALA A 284 11.31 2.72 -27.50
C ALA A 284 12.57 1.84 -27.53
N ASP A 285 13.32 1.88 -26.43
CA ASP A 285 14.28 0.81 -26.15
C ASP A 285 13.49 -0.46 -25.78
N LEU A 286 13.36 -1.38 -26.74
CA LEU A 286 12.55 -2.59 -26.57
C LEU A 286 13.04 -3.49 -25.43
N GLY A 287 14.36 -3.62 -25.28
CA GLY A 287 14.95 -4.45 -24.23
C GLY A 287 14.66 -3.87 -22.84
N ALA A 288 14.87 -2.57 -22.67
CA ALA A 288 14.57 -1.89 -21.41
C ALA A 288 13.06 -1.88 -21.10
N ALA A 289 12.22 -1.65 -22.10
CA ALA A 289 10.76 -1.66 -21.95
C ALA A 289 10.23 -3.06 -21.59
N ALA A 290 10.74 -4.12 -22.23
CA ALA A 290 10.33 -5.49 -21.94
C ALA A 290 10.73 -5.90 -20.50
N ALA A 291 11.97 -5.61 -20.10
CA ALA A 291 12.45 -5.88 -18.74
C ALA A 291 11.63 -5.12 -17.67
N ALA A 292 11.28 -3.86 -17.93
CA ALA A 292 10.46 -3.09 -17.02
C ALA A 292 9.00 -3.57 -17.00
N ALA A 293 8.43 -4.00 -18.13
CA ALA A 293 7.09 -4.57 -18.17
C ALA A 293 7.03 -5.86 -17.33
N GLN A 294 8.01 -6.76 -17.49
CA GLN A 294 8.18 -7.96 -16.67
C GLN A 294 8.26 -7.61 -15.19
N MET A 295 9.20 -6.74 -14.79
CA MET A 295 9.34 -6.35 -13.38
C MET A 295 8.05 -5.72 -12.81
N SER A 296 7.33 -4.92 -13.62
CA SER A 296 6.11 -4.26 -13.19
C SER A 296 4.93 -5.19 -12.90
N VAL A 297 4.94 -6.41 -13.44
CA VAL A 297 3.85 -7.39 -13.29
C VAL A 297 4.30 -8.63 -12.51
N TRP A 298 5.55 -9.05 -12.61
CA TRP A 298 6.07 -10.22 -11.88
C TRP A 298 6.56 -9.85 -10.49
N GLY A 299 7.00 -8.60 -10.29
CA GLY A 299 7.38 -8.08 -8.98
C GLY A 299 6.24 -8.26 -7.96
N ALA A 300 6.58 -8.81 -6.78
CA ALA A 300 5.60 -9.21 -5.75
C ALA A 300 4.45 -10.09 -6.26
N ALA A 301 4.71 -10.94 -7.27
CA ALA A 301 3.71 -11.77 -7.96
C ALA A 301 2.52 -10.95 -8.52
N GLY A 302 2.78 -9.72 -8.97
CA GLY A 302 1.75 -8.84 -9.56
C GLY A 302 0.77 -8.24 -8.56
N GLN A 303 1.05 -8.39 -7.27
CA GLN A 303 0.27 -7.83 -6.17
C GLN A 303 0.69 -6.37 -5.91
N VAL A 304 0.70 -5.56 -6.97
CA VAL A 304 1.13 -4.16 -6.94
C VAL A 304 0.02 -3.30 -7.53
N CYS A 305 -0.47 -2.30 -6.80
CA CYS A 305 -1.59 -1.45 -7.24
C CYS A 305 -1.28 -0.71 -8.56
N THR A 306 -0.02 -0.36 -8.77
CA THR A 306 0.44 0.30 -10.00
C THR A 306 0.93 -0.68 -11.08
N ALA A 307 0.73 -1.98 -10.95
CA ALA A 307 1.22 -2.96 -11.92
C ALA A 307 0.86 -2.57 -13.36
N GLY A 308 1.84 -2.63 -14.25
CA GLY A 308 1.70 -2.32 -15.69
C GLY A 308 0.97 -3.43 -16.45
N SER A 309 -0.10 -3.97 -15.87
CA SER A 309 -0.78 -5.19 -16.32
C SER A 309 -1.52 -5.05 -17.65
N ARG A 310 -1.72 -3.82 -18.13
CA ARG A 310 -2.26 -3.53 -19.47
C ARG A 310 -1.16 -2.89 -20.33
N VAL A 311 -0.46 -3.74 -21.06
CA VAL A 311 0.68 -3.34 -21.89
C VAL A 311 0.19 -3.00 -23.29
N LEU A 312 0.19 -1.73 -23.63
CA LEU A 312 -0.15 -1.23 -24.96
C LEU A 312 1.12 -1.17 -25.78
N VAL A 313 1.20 -1.91 -26.87
CA VAL A 313 2.40 -1.98 -27.72
C VAL A 313 2.05 -1.57 -29.14
N HIS A 314 2.86 -0.69 -29.73
CA HIS A 314 2.61 -0.30 -31.11
C HIS A 314 2.70 -1.51 -32.05
N ARG A 315 1.76 -1.63 -32.98
CA ARG A 315 1.60 -2.83 -33.83
C ARG A 315 2.89 -3.26 -34.54
N SER A 316 3.71 -2.30 -34.99
CA SER A 316 4.97 -2.56 -35.71
C SER A 316 6.04 -3.29 -34.89
N ILE A 317 5.96 -3.26 -33.56
CA ILE A 317 6.96 -3.87 -32.64
C ILE A 317 6.33 -4.90 -31.69
N GLN A 318 5.03 -5.18 -31.84
CA GLN A 318 4.29 -6.04 -30.90
C GLN A 318 4.84 -7.46 -30.84
N GLU A 319 5.15 -8.07 -31.99
CA GLU A 319 5.66 -9.44 -32.06
C GLU A 319 7.02 -9.56 -31.37
N GLU A 320 7.95 -8.67 -31.69
CA GLU A 320 9.30 -8.63 -31.10
C GLU A 320 9.24 -8.36 -29.58
N PHE A 321 8.43 -7.39 -29.15
CA PHE A 321 8.24 -7.09 -27.74
C PHE A 321 7.65 -8.28 -26.97
N THR A 322 6.62 -8.91 -27.53
CA THR A 322 5.97 -10.08 -26.93
C THR A 322 6.96 -11.23 -26.79
N ALA A 323 7.74 -11.51 -27.84
CA ALA A 323 8.78 -12.53 -27.79
C ALA A 323 9.82 -12.25 -26.71
N ALA A 324 10.28 -11.00 -26.58
CA ALA A 324 11.22 -10.59 -25.53
C ALA A 324 10.64 -10.77 -24.11
N VAL A 325 9.38 -10.39 -23.90
CA VAL A 325 8.68 -10.58 -22.61
C VAL A 325 8.57 -12.07 -22.27
N ILE A 326 8.14 -12.89 -23.24
CA ILE A 326 8.01 -14.33 -23.04
C ILE A 326 9.37 -14.96 -22.74
N GLU A 327 10.40 -14.64 -23.53
CA GLU A 327 11.73 -15.22 -23.37
C GLU A 327 12.35 -14.88 -22.01
N GLY A 328 12.29 -13.61 -21.57
CA GLY A 328 12.81 -13.23 -20.25
C GLY A 328 11.94 -13.68 -19.06
N SER A 329 10.77 -14.27 -19.33
CA SER A 329 9.89 -14.82 -18.28
C SER A 329 9.91 -16.35 -18.23
N LYS A 330 10.45 -17.02 -19.26
CA LYS A 330 10.70 -18.47 -19.24
C LYS A 330 11.71 -18.79 -18.15
N ASP A 331 11.51 -19.94 -17.51
CA ASP A 331 12.42 -20.50 -16.51
C ASP A 331 12.65 -19.61 -15.26
N MET A 332 11.86 -18.55 -15.06
CA MET A 332 11.88 -17.78 -13.82
C MET A 332 11.59 -18.71 -12.64
N LYS A 333 12.47 -18.69 -11.63
CA LYS A 333 12.29 -19.56 -10.47
C LYS A 333 11.16 -19.06 -9.58
N ILE A 334 10.11 -19.87 -9.46
CA ILE A 334 8.98 -19.62 -8.58
C ILE A 334 9.25 -20.32 -7.24
N GLY A 335 9.11 -19.62 -6.13
CA GLY A 335 9.40 -20.19 -4.81
C GLY A 335 9.20 -19.23 -3.64
N SER A 336 9.50 -19.70 -2.44
CA SER A 336 9.42 -18.89 -1.22
C SER A 336 10.36 -17.68 -1.29
N GLY A 337 9.96 -16.57 -0.70
CA GLY A 337 10.84 -15.40 -0.54
C GLY A 337 12.04 -15.61 0.39
N LEU A 338 12.08 -16.73 1.11
CA LEU A 338 13.25 -17.17 1.88
C LEU A 338 14.31 -17.91 1.05
N ASP A 339 13.97 -18.35 -0.16
CA ASP A 339 14.93 -18.88 -1.12
C ASP A 339 15.51 -17.72 -1.93
N PRO A 340 16.83 -17.43 -1.83
CA PRO A 340 17.46 -16.28 -2.48
C PRO A 340 17.44 -16.34 -4.00
N GLU A 341 17.21 -17.52 -4.58
CA GLU A 341 17.12 -17.70 -6.03
C GLU A 341 15.70 -17.50 -6.55
N SER A 342 14.69 -17.37 -5.68
CA SER A 342 13.31 -17.14 -6.09
C SER A 342 13.15 -15.78 -6.75
N GLN A 343 12.59 -15.79 -7.97
CA GLN A 343 12.31 -14.60 -8.75
C GLN A 343 10.82 -14.22 -8.71
N ILE A 344 9.95 -15.14 -8.32
CA ILE A 344 8.50 -14.92 -8.16
C ILE A 344 8.01 -15.64 -6.90
N GLY A 345 7.37 -14.88 -6.01
CA GLY A 345 6.78 -15.37 -4.77
C GLY A 345 5.38 -15.95 -4.94
N PRO A 346 4.77 -16.48 -3.87
CA PRO A 346 3.36 -16.87 -3.87
C PRO A 346 2.43 -15.64 -3.88
N LEU A 347 1.17 -15.88 -4.21
CA LEU A 347 0.07 -14.96 -3.88
C LEU A 347 -0.21 -15.04 -2.37
N VAL A 348 -0.73 -13.96 -1.79
CA VAL A 348 -0.88 -13.84 -0.32
C VAL A 348 -1.83 -14.88 0.30
N SER A 349 -2.79 -15.40 -0.46
CA SER A 349 -3.81 -16.30 0.07
C SER A 349 -4.42 -17.21 -0.99
N SER A 350 -5.10 -18.27 -0.52
CA SER A 350 -5.85 -19.19 -1.38
C SER A 350 -6.95 -18.48 -2.18
N GLU A 351 -7.65 -17.53 -1.55
CA GLU A 351 -8.70 -16.72 -2.19
C GLU A 351 -8.14 -15.87 -3.32
N GLN A 352 -6.93 -15.32 -3.13
CA GLN A 352 -6.26 -14.54 -4.16
C GLN A 352 -5.79 -15.42 -5.33
N LEU A 353 -5.30 -16.64 -5.04
CA LEU A 353 -4.98 -17.63 -6.08
C LEU A 353 -6.22 -17.99 -6.92
N GLU A 354 -7.34 -18.31 -6.28
CA GLU A 354 -8.59 -18.63 -6.98
C GLU A 354 -9.12 -17.43 -7.79
N ARG A 355 -8.99 -16.20 -7.27
CA ARG A 355 -9.29 -14.99 -8.03
C ARG A 355 -8.47 -14.94 -9.32
N VAL A 356 -7.15 -15.11 -9.24
CA VAL A 356 -6.26 -15.07 -10.42
C VAL A 356 -6.65 -16.16 -11.42
N ARG A 357 -6.85 -17.41 -10.97
CA ARG A 357 -7.29 -18.53 -11.83
C ARG A 357 -8.61 -18.23 -12.55
N SER A 358 -9.55 -17.58 -11.86
CA SER A 358 -10.82 -17.17 -12.47
C SER A 358 -10.62 -16.17 -13.60
N TYR A 359 -9.71 -15.20 -13.46
CA TYR A 359 -9.40 -14.22 -14.51
C TYR A 359 -8.66 -14.83 -15.70
N VAL A 360 -7.78 -15.80 -15.49
CA VAL A 360 -7.17 -16.55 -16.60
C VAL A 360 -8.26 -17.26 -17.40
N SER A 361 -9.19 -17.93 -16.72
CA SER A 361 -10.32 -18.59 -17.36
C SER A 361 -11.21 -17.61 -18.15
N ILE A 362 -11.48 -16.43 -17.58
CA ILE A 362 -12.24 -15.35 -18.25
C ILE A 362 -11.52 -14.88 -19.52
N GLY A 363 -10.20 -14.65 -19.45
CA GLY A 363 -9.40 -14.22 -20.60
C GLY A 363 -9.51 -15.19 -21.78
N GLN A 364 -9.38 -16.49 -21.50
CA GLN A 364 -9.55 -17.53 -22.53
C GLN A 364 -10.98 -17.58 -23.09
N GLN A 365 -11.99 -17.47 -22.23
CA GLN A 365 -13.40 -17.50 -22.64
C GLN A 365 -13.80 -16.29 -23.51
N GLU A 366 -13.21 -15.12 -23.27
CA GLU A 366 -13.44 -13.90 -24.06
C GLU A 366 -12.62 -13.84 -25.37
N GLY A 367 -11.79 -14.87 -25.62
CA GLY A 367 -11.05 -15.07 -26.85
C GLY A 367 -9.67 -14.42 -26.88
N ALA A 368 -9.08 -14.08 -25.74
CA ALA A 368 -7.67 -13.71 -25.69
C ALA A 368 -6.78 -14.95 -25.87
N LEU A 369 -5.62 -14.78 -26.49
CA LEU A 369 -4.68 -15.87 -26.68
C LEU A 369 -3.78 -16.00 -25.45
N LEU A 370 -3.83 -17.15 -24.78
CA LEU A 370 -2.91 -17.48 -23.70
C LEU A 370 -1.54 -17.85 -24.30
N ALA A 371 -0.62 -16.90 -24.33
CA ALA A 371 0.69 -17.03 -24.96
C ALA A 371 1.73 -17.69 -24.04
N MET A 372 1.56 -17.57 -22.72
CA MET A 372 2.46 -18.15 -21.72
C MET A 372 1.75 -18.37 -20.38
N GLY A 373 2.09 -19.46 -19.68
CA GLY A 373 1.66 -19.75 -18.32
C GLY A 373 0.16 -20.00 -18.18
N GLY A 374 -0.44 -19.49 -17.10
CA GLY A 374 -1.87 -19.55 -16.83
C GLY A 374 -2.29 -20.62 -15.82
N ALA A 375 -1.37 -21.43 -15.30
CA ALA A 375 -1.68 -22.43 -14.30
C ALA A 375 -1.25 -22.01 -12.88
N ALA A 376 -2.01 -22.50 -11.89
CA ALA A 376 -1.51 -22.63 -10.53
C ALA A 376 -0.52 -23.81 -10.48
N LEU A 377 0.52 -23.71 -9.65
CA LEU A 377 1.50 -24.78 -9.51
C LEU A 377 0.96 -25.86 -8.57
N ASP A 378 1.20 -27.14 -8.89
CA ASP A 378 0.84 -28.29 -8.05
C ASP A 378 1.93 -28.56 -6.99
N ILE A 379 2.17 -27.57 -6.16
CA ILE A 379 3.12 -27.59 -5.03
C ILE A 379 2.46 -26.94 -3.79
N PRO A 380 2.96 -27.18 -2.57
CA PRO A 380 2.48 -26.47 -1.39
C PRO A 380 2.54 -24.94 -1.55
N GLY A 381 1.60 -24.23 -0.94
CA GLY A 381 1.49 -22.77 -1.03
C GLY A 381 0.60 -22.28 -2.18
N TYR A 382 0.61 -20.96 -2.41
CA TYR A 382 -0.32 -20.27 -3.29
C TYR A 382 0.36 -19.71 -4.54
N PHE A 383 1.01 -20.56 -5.31
CA PHE A 383 1.82 -20.16 -6.45
C PHE A 383 1.05 -20.16 -7.78
N HIS A 384 1.34 -19.18 -8.63
CA HIS A 384 0.77 -19.08 -9.97
C HIS A 384 1.87 -18.73 -10.99
N GLU A 385 1.79 -19.32 -12.18
CA GLU A 385 2.71 -19.04 -13.27
C GLU A 385 2.57 -17.59 -13.78
N PRO A 386 3.68 -16.94 -14.17
CA PRO A 386 3.64 -15.75 -15.00
C PRO A 386 2.78 -15.98 -16.24
N THR A 387 1.75 -15.17 -16.40
CA THR A 387 0.74 -15.38 -17.44
C THR A 387 0.75 -14.23 -18.42
N VAL A 388 0.92 -14.53 -19.71
CA VAL A 388 0.87 -13.51 -20.78
C VAL A 388 -0.30 -13.82 -21.70
N PHE A 389 -1.22 -12.86 -21.82
CA PHE A 389 -2.25 -12.85 -22.84
C PHE A 389 -1.89 -11.89 -23.98
N THR A 390 -2.03 -12.36 -25.21
CA THR A 390 -1.96 -11.55 -26.44
C THR A 390 -3.34 -11.52 -27.12
N ASP A 391 -3.45 -10.77 -28.22
CA ASP A 391 -4.72 -10.53 -28.92
C ASP A 391 -5.83 -10.00 -28.00
N VAL A 392 -5.44 -9.28 -26.95
CA VAL A 392 -6.37 -8.71 -25.99
C VAL A 392 -7.06 -7.51 -26.63
N ARG A 393 -8.39 -7.49 -26.57
CA ARG A 393 -9.24 -6.38 -27.00
C ARG A 393 -9.59 -5.54 -25.79
N ASN A 394 -9.64 -4.21 -25.93
CA ASN A 394 -9.81 -3.32 -24.77
C ASN A 394 -11.07 -3.57 -23.95
N HIS A 395 -12.15 -4.10 -24.54
CA HIS A 395 -13.40 -4.38 -23.82
C HIS A 395 -13.38 -5.69 -23.01
N MET A 396 -12.34 -6.51 -23.14
CA MET A 396 -12.20 -7.74 -22.36
C MET A 396 -12.01 -7.42 -20.88
N ARG A 397 -12.52 -8.27 -19.99
CA ARG A 397 -12.41 -8.07 -18.55
C ARG A 397 -10.96 -8.09 -18.08
N ILE A 398 -10.09 -8.93 -18.67
CA ILE A 398 -8.65 -8.91 -18.36
C ILE A 398 -7.94 -7.61 -18.75
N ALA A 399 -8.53 -6.80 -19.65
CA ALA A 399 -8.07 -5.45 -19.98
C ALA A 399 -8.72 -4.35 -19.13
N GLN A 400 -9.91 -4.59 -18.56
CA GLN A 400 -10.69 -3.57 -17.84
C GLN A 400 -10.65 -3.68 -16.32
N GLU A 401 -10.47 -4.89 -15.79
CA GLU A 401 -10.54 -5.20 -14.36
C GLU A 401 -9.16 -5.49 -13.76
N GLU A 402 -8.99 -5.08 -12.52
CA GLU A 402 -7.78 -5.38 -11.73
C GLU A 402 -7.76 -6.85 -11.31
N ILE A 403 -6.73 -7.57 -11.74
CA ILE A 403 -6.51 -8.99 -11.41
C ILE A 403 -5.76 -9.11 -10.08
N PHE A 404 -4.73 -8.27 -9.89
CA PHE A 404 -3.84 -8.24 -8.72
C PHE A 404 -3.07 -9.56 -8.53
N GLY A 405 -2.47 -10.02 -9.63
CA GLY A 405 -1.67 -11.24 -9.72
C GLY A 405 -0.77 -11.21 -10.96
N PRO A 406 0.04 -12.24 -11.20
CA PRO A 406 1.06 -12.23 -12.25
C PRO A 406 0.42 -12.52 -13.62
N VAL A 407 -0.41 -11.59 -14.10
CA VAL A 407 -1.11 -11.69 -15.40
C VAL A 407 -0.93 -10.39 -16.20
N MET A 408 -0.29 -10.51 -17.35
CA MET A 408 -0.03 -9.42 -18.29
C MET A 408 -0.96 -9.53 -19.50
N SER A 409 -1.63 -8.44 -19.85
CA SER A 409 -2.46 -8.32 -21.06
C SER A 409 -1.78 -7.40 -22.07
N ILE A 410 -1.41 -7.94 -23.24
CA ILE A 410 -0.79 -7.19 -24.34
C ILE A 410 -1.84 -6.81 -25.38
N LEU A 411 -1.98 -5.51 -25.63
CA LEU A 411 -2.93 -4.93 -26.57
C LEU A 411 -2.17 -4.14 -27.66
N PRO A 412 -2.51 -4.31 -28.95
CA PRO A 412 -1.94 -3.49 -30.01
C PRO A 412 -2.60 -2.09 -30.08
N PHE A 413 -1.85 -1.12 -30.60
CA PHE A 413 -2.37 0.16 -31.10
C PHE A 413 -1.60 0.61 -32.35
N ASP A 414 -2.17 1.55 -33.12
CA ASP A 414 -1.62 2.01 -34.40
C ASP A 414 -1.05 3.44 -34.38
N ASN A 415 -1.42 4.28 -33.41
CA ASN A 415 -0.89 5.64 -33.26
C ASN A 415 -1.04 6.20 -31.83
N GLU A 416 -0.42 7.36 -31.56
CA GLU A 416 -0.47 8.04 -30.26
C GLU A 416 -1.90 8.30 -29.74
N GLU A 417 -2.78 8.81 -30.61
CA GLU A 417 -4.16 9.13 -30.24
C GLU A 417 -4.93 7.89 -29.79
N GLU A 418 -4.76 6.79 -30.52
CA GLU A 418 -5.33 5.51 -30.14
C GLU A 418 -4.76 4.97 -28.83
N ALA A 419 -3.44 5.03 -28.63
CA ALA A 419 -2.81 4.60 -27.38
C ALA A 419 -3.38 5.36 -26.18
N VAL A 420 -3.49 6.68 -26.29
CA VAL A 420 -4.09 7.54 -25.26
C VAL A 420 -5.56 7.21 -25.02
N ARG A 421 -6.33 6.98 -26.10
CA ARG A 421 -7.75 6.60 -26.00
C ARG A 421 -7.91 5.29 -25.24
N ILE A 422 -7.17 4.24 -25.62
CA ILE A 422 -7.21 2.92 -24.95
C ILE A 422 -6.73 3.04 -23.50
N ALA A 423 -5.62 3.74 -23.25
CA ALA A 423 -5.07 3.93 -21.91
C ALA A 423 -6.07 4.65 -20.98
N ASN A 424 -6.82 5.62 -21.49
CA ASN A 424 -7.81 6.35 -20.70
C ASN A 424 -9.17 5.64 -20.59
N ASP A 425 -9.47 4.70 -21.49
CA ASP A 425 -10.70 3.89 -21.52
C ASP A 425 -10.64 2.76 -20.49
N THR A 426 -10.65 3.20 -19.23
CA THR A 426 -10.78 2.40 -18.02
C THR A 426 -11.38 3.29 -16.93
N GLN A 427 -12.14 2.67 -16.02
CA GLN A 427 -12.71 3.34 -14.84
C GLN A 427 -11.63 3.79 -13.83
N TYR A 428 -10.44 3.19 -13.90
CA TYR A 428 -9.31 3.48 -13.04
C TYR A 428 -8.49 4.68 -13.54
N GLY A 429 -7.67 5.22 -12.65
CA GLY A 429 -6.82 6.38 -12.92
C GLY A 429 -5.62 6.46 -11.97
N LEU A 430 -4.98 5.32 -11.67
CA LEU A 430 -3.90 5.29 -10.69
C LEU A 430 -2.56 5.72 -11.30
N ALA A 431 -2.02 4.93 -12.23
CA ALA A 431 -0.74 5.21 -12.84
C ALA A 431 -0.68 4.81 -14.33
N ALA A 432 0.37 5.27 -15.00
CA ALA A 432 0.73 4.83 -16.35
C ALA A 432 2.24 4.95 -16.60
N GLY A 433 2.74 4.28 -17.63
CA GLY A 433 4.11 4.39 -18.11
C GLY A 433 4.16 4.60 -19.61
N VAL A 434 5.12 5.38 -20.08
CA VAL A 434 5.33 5.70 -21.50
C VAL A 434 6.78 5.43 -21.87
N TRP A 435 6.99 4.62 -22.90
CA TRP A 435 8.31 4.23 -23.39
C TRP A 435 8.50 4.74 -24.81
N THR A 436 9.40 5.69 -24.98
CA THR A 436 9.71 6.35 -26.26
C THR A 436 11.03 7.12 -26.11
N LYS A 437 11.81 7.25 -27.18
CA LYS A 437 13.02 8.09 -27.20
C LYS A 437 12.69 9.52 -27.62
N ASP A 438 11.54 9.74 -28.24
CA ASP A 438 11.05 11.05 -28.65
C ASP A 438 10.44 11.84 -27.50
N LEU A 439 11.08 12.96 -27.14
CA LEU A 439 10.66 13.81 -26.02
C LEU A 439 9.31 14.48 -26.28
N ASP A 440 9.02 14.88 -27.52
CA ASP A 440 7.76 15.55 -27.84
C ASP A 440 6.58 14.57 -27.66
N THR A 441 6.75 13.32 -28.10
CA THR A 441 5.81 12.21 -27.89
C THR A 441 5.64 11.93 -26.41
N ALA A 442 6.75 11.83 -25.66
CA ALA A 442 6.69 11.61 -24.22
C ALA A 442 5.86 12.68 -23.50
N HIS A 443 6.07 13.96 -23.83
CA HIS A 443 5.32 15.08 -23.26
C HIS A 443 3.86 15.11 -23.72
N ARG A 444 3.56 14.89 -25.00
CA ARG A 444 2.18 14.86 -25.52
C ARG A 444 1.38 13.73 -24.88
N VAL A 445 1.90 12.50 -24.94
CA VAL A 445 1.20 11.32 -24.42
C VAL A 445 0.99 11.45 -22.92
N SER A 446 2.03 11.77 -22.14
CA SER A 446 1.91 11.90 -20.68
C SER A 446 0.89 12.96 -20.25
N SER A 447 0.83 14.10 -20.94
CA SER A 447 -0.11 15.18 -20.64
C SER A 447 -1.58 14.81 -20.91
N CYS A 448 -1.82 13.83 -21.78
CA CYS A 448 -3.17 13.36 -22.11
C CYS A 448 -3.67 12.21 -21.23
N LEU A 449 -2.81 11.60 -20.41
CA LEU A 449 -3.18 10.48 -19.55
C LEU A 449 -3.92 10.97 -18.29
N LYS A 450 -5.07 10.36 -18.01
CA LYS A 450 -5.94 10.70 -16.86
C LYS A 450 -5.63 9.79 -15.68
N VAL A 451 -4.42 9.93 -15.16
CA VAL A 451 -3.89 9.12 -14.04
C VAL A 451 -3.22 10.02 -13.00
N GLY A 452 -2.96 9.48 -11.81
CA GLY A 452 -2.24 10.19 -10.75
C GLY A 452 -0.74 10.32 -10.98
N THR A 453 -0.13 9.27 -11.55
CA THR A 453 1.32 9.20 -11.79
C THR A 453 1.62 8.71 -13.20
N VAL A 454 2.56 9.36 -13.88
CA VAL A 454 3.10 8.91 -15.17
C VAL A 454 4.62 8.75 -15.05
N TRP A 455 5.14 7.59 -15.41
CA TRP A 455 6.58 7.39 -15.61
C TRP A 455 6.93 7.42 -17.10
N ILE A 456 8.05 8.03 -17.44
CA ILE A 456 8.60 8.05 -18.81
C ILE A 456 9.93 7.31 -18.79
N ASN A 457 10.07 6.26 -19.60
CA ASN A 457 11.26 5.40 -19.68
C ASN A 457 11.73 4.84 -18.31
N SER A 458 10.77 4.64 -17.42
CA SER A 458 10.92 4.06 -16.09
C SER A 458 9.55 3.55 -15.65
N TYR A 459 9.47 2.84 -14.53
CA TYR A 459 8.20 2.37 -13.98
C TYR A 459 8.32 2.08 -12.49
N GLN A 460 7.23 2.24 -11.73
CA GLN A 460 7.14 1.91 -10.30
C GLN A 460 8.16 2.62 -9.38
N MET A 461 8.84 3.66 -9.88
CA MET A 461 9.69 4.49 -9.04
C MET A 461 8.83 5.33 -8.11
N VAL A 462 9.07 5.20 -6.82
CA VAL A 462 8.44 5.99 -5.76
C VAL A 462 9.50 6.69 -4.93
N TYR A 463 9.14 7.85 -4.41
CA TYR A 463 10.03 8.62 -3.54
C TYR A 463 9.21 9.41 -2.51
N PRO A 464 9.63 9.49 -1.24
CA PRO A 464 8.80 10.07 -0.18
C PRO A 464 8.32 11.50 -0.43
N SER A 465 9.09 12.31 -1.16
CA SER A 465 8.71 13.71 -1.45
C SER A 465 7.76 13.87 -2.63
N VAL A 466 7.52 12.81 -3.41
CA VAL A 466 6.68 12.84 -4.62
C VAL A 466 5.30 12.31 -4.26
N PRO A 467 4.24 13.12 -4.34
CA PRO A 467 2.89 12.68 -4.03
C PRO A 467 2.43 11.53 -4.93
N TYR A 468 1.62 10.66 -4.35
CA TYR A 468 1.08 9.46 -4.98
C TYR A 468 -0.42 9.33 -4.66
N GLY A 469 -1.23 8.90 -5.62
CA GLY A 469 -2.66 8.67 -5.42
C GLY A 469 -3.44 8.77 -6.73
N GLY A 470 -4.59 8.11 -6.78
CA GLY A 470 -5.37 7.98 -8.01
C GLY A 470 -6.25 9.18 -8.36
N VAL A 471 -6.88 9.06 -9.52
CA VAL A 471 -8.07 9.80 -9.95
C VAL A 471 -9.15 8.81 -10.41
N LYS A 472 -10.35 9.30 -10.74
CA LYS A 472 -11.51 8.47 -11.12
C LYS A 472 -11.84 7.45 -10.01
N LEU A 473 -12.07 6.17 -10.32
CA LEU A 473 -12.33 5.14 -9.32
C LEU A 473 -11.08 4.62 -8.60
N SER A 474 -9.87 5.07 -8.97
CA SER A 474 -8.66 4.81 -8.17
C SER A 474 -8.58 5.68 -6.91
N GLY A 475 -9.63 6.47 -6.65
CA GLY A 475 -9.80 7.21 -5.40
C GLY A 475 -9.42 8.68 -5.50
N HIS A 476 -9.21 9.30 -4.34
CA HIS A 476 -8.94 10.72 -4.18
C HIS A 476 -8.15 10.99 -2.89
N GLY A 477 -7.54 12.17 -2.82
CA GLY A 477 -6.50 12.47 -1.84
C GLY A 477 -5.11 12.04 -2.32
N ARG A 478 -4.08 12.40 -1.55
CA ARG A 478 -2.69 12.05 -1.87
C ARG A 478 -2.00 11.44 -0.66
N ASN A 479 -1.29 10.34 -0.90
CA ASN A 479 -0.24 9.83 -0.03
C ASN A 479 1.10 10.43 -0.46
N LEU A 480 2.10 10.37 0.41
CA LEU A 480 3.44 10.90 0.15
C LEU A 480 3.49 12.41 -0.11
N GLY A 481 4.70 12.96 -0.10
CA GLY A 481 4.99 14.35 -0.34
C GLY A 481 4.32 15.32 0.63
N ALA A 482 4.52 16.61 0.37
CA ALA A 482 3.88 17.67 1.14
C ALA A 482 2.35 17.65 1.02
N ALA A 483 1.83 17.25 -0.15
CA ALA A 483 0.40 17.24 -0.45
C ALA A 483 -0.42 16.36 0.51
N SER A 484 0.14 15.23 0.96
CA SER A 484 -0.52 14.37 1.95
C SER A 484 -0.80 15.05 3.29
N LEU A 485 -0.04 16.08 3.67
CA LEU A 485 -0.24 16.80 4.92
C LEU A 485 -1.51 17.65 4.90
N ASP A 486 -1.99 18.06 3.73
CA ASP A 486 -3.28 18.73 3.57
C ASP A 486 -4.43 17.79 3.90
N GLU A 487 -4.30 16.49 3.61
CA GLU A 487 -5.29 15.48 3.97
C GLU A 487 -5.32 15.19 5.46
N LEU A 488 -4.24 15.51 6.18
CA LEU A 488 -4.02 15.18 7.59
C LEU A 488 -4.13 16.38 8.53
N THR A 489 -4.40 17.57 7.97
CA THR A 489 -4.56 18.82 8.72
C THR A 489 -5.76 19.63 8.23
N GLN A 490 -6.13 20.65 8.99
CA GLN A 490 -7.16 21.62 8.64
C GLN A 490 -6.67 23.04 8.91
N ILE A 491 -7.24 24.01 8.18
CA ILE A 491 -6.93 25.42 8.35
C ILE A 491 -8.02 26.08 9.21
N LYS A 492 -7.60 26.71 10.30
CA LYS A 492 -8.43 27.58 11.12
C LYS A 492 -8.12 29.03 10.81
N SER A 493 -9.14 29.82 10.49
CA SER A 493 -9.00 31.27 10.32
C SER A 493 -9.28 32.00 11.63
N VAL A 494 -8.31 32.72 12.17
CA VAL A 494 -8.48 33.54 13.38
C VAL A 494 -8.47 35.01 13.01
N TRP A 495 -9.60 35.68 13.28
CA TRP A 495 -9.79 37.10 13.05
C TRP A 495 -9.69 37.86 14.36
N THR A 496 -8.89 38.92 14.37
CA THR A 496 -8.76 39.83 15.51
C THR A 496 -9.09 41.23 15.03
N LYS A 497 -10.14 41.86 15.55
CA LYS A 497 -10.37 43.30 15.35
C LYS A 497 -9.20 44.06 15.99
N ILE A 498 -8.52 44.89 15.22
CA ILE A 498 -7.46 45.79 15.70
C ILE A 498 -7.96 47.22 15.56
N GLY A 499 -7.91 47.97 16.66
CA GLY A 499 -8.48 49.32 16.80
C GLY A 499 -9.63 49.31 17.81
N ASP A 500 -9.98 50.49 18.35
CA ASP A 500 -11.08 50.65 19.31
C ASP A 500 -12.42 50.11 18.79
#